data_AF-A0A2P1BPU1-F1
#
_entry.id   AF-A0A2P1BPU1-F1
#
_cell.length_a   1.000
_cell.length_b   1.000
_cell.length_c   1.000
_cell.angle_alpha   90.00
_cell.angle_beta   90.00
_cell.angle_gamma   90.00
#
_symmetry.space_group_name_H-M   'P 1'
#
loop_
_entity.id
_entity.type
_entity.pdbx_description
1 polymer ?
#
loop_
_entity_poly.entity_id
_entity_poly.type
_entity_poly.pdbx_seq_one_letter_code
_entity_poly.pdbx_strand_id
1 'polypeptide(L)'
;MLKISWVHEWVTSNWISTAVRSLSFRPEERFPMMSTFKVLLCGAVLSRVDAGQEQLGRRIHYSQNDLVEYSPVTEKHLTDGMTVRELCSAAITMSDNTAANLLLTTIGGPKELTAFAQHGDHVTRLDRWEPS
;
A
#
# COMPACT_ATOMS: atom_id res chain seq x y z
N MET A 1 -25.32 -4.72 39.19
CA MET A 1 -25.23 -5.76 38.13
C MET A 1 -26.32 -5.47 37.11
N LEU A 2 -26.00 -4.72 36.06
CA LEU A 2 -26.91 -4.42 34.94
C LEU A 2 -26.07 -4.55 33.67
N LYS A 3 -26.40 -5.57 32.86
CA LYS A 3 -25.78 -5.84 31.56
C LYS A 3 -26.34 -4.85 30.55
N ILE A 4 -25.47 -4.05 29.94
CA ILE A 4 -25.76 -3.32 28.70
C ILE A 4 -25.23 -4.21 27.56
N SER A 5 -26.13 -4.77 26.76
CA SER A 5 -25.80 -5.50 25.54
C SER A 5 -25.64 -4.51 24.38
N TRP A 6 -24.43 -4.40 23.84
CA TRP A 6 -24.19 -3.77 22.56
C TRP A 6 -24.55 -4.75 21.44
N VAL A 7 -25.47 -4.36 20.56
CA VAL A 7 -25.70 -5.03 19.28
C VAL A 7 -24.62 -4.51 18.33
N HIS A 8 -23.62 -5.36 18.02
CA HIS A 8 -22.74 -5.14 16.88
C HIS A 8 -23.48 -5.57 15.62
N GLU A 9 -23.92 -4.58 14.86
CA GLU A 9 -24.49 -4.78 13.52
C GLU A 9 -23.34 -5.07 12.56
N TRP A 10 -23.30 -6.30 12.08
CA TRP A 10 -22.35 -6.77 11.08
C TRP A 10 -22.63 -6.04 9.76
N VAL A 11 -21.64 -5.32 9.23
CA VAL A 11 -21.64 -4.93 7.82
C VAL A 11 -21.60 -6.21 7.00
N THR A 12 -22.71 -6.58 6.40
CA THR A 12 -22.82 -7.69 5.45
C THR A 12 -21.97 -7.38 4.22
N SER A 13 -20.80 -8.00 4.10
CA SER A 13 -20.04 -8.04 2.86
C SER A 13 -20.80 -8.89 1.84
N ASN A 14 -21.66 -8.27 1.03
CA ASN A 14 -22.23 -8.91 -0.15
C ASN A 14 -21.15 -9.01 -1.24
N TRP A 15 -20.28 -10.01 -1.12
CA TRP A 15 -19.48 -10.47 -2.25
C TRP A 15 -20.41 -11.23 -3.18
N ILE A 16 -20.87 -10.59 -4.26
CA ILE A 16 -21.50 -11.31 -5.37
C ILE A 16 -20.37 -12.05 -6.10
N SER A 17 -20.10 -13.29 -5.70
CA SER A 17 -19.34 -14.23 -6.52
C SER A 17 -20.31 -14.90 -7.49
N THR A 18 -20.53 -14.25 -8.63
CA THR A 18 -21.01 -15.00 -9.81
C THR A 18 -19.89 -15.95 -10.23
N ALA A 19 -20.25 -17.14 -10.72
CA ALA A 19 -19.27 -18.07 -11.28
C ALA A 19 -18.45 -17.35 -12.37
N VAL A 20 -17.18 -17.05 -12.08
CA VAL A 20 -16.28 -16.38 -13.02
C VAL A 20 -15.81 -17.43 -14.03
N ARG A 21 -16.24 -17.31 -15.28
CA ARG A 21 -15.59 -18.03 -16.39
C ARG A 21 -14.23 -17.37 -16.62
N SER A 22 -13.14 -18.08 -16.35
CA SER A 22 -11.78 -17.57 -16.55
C SER A 22 -11.28 -17.86 -17.96
N LEU A 23 -10.73 -16.84 -18.64
CA LEU A 23 -9.88 -17.00 -19.82
C LEU A 23 -8.46 -16.64 -19.41
N SER A 24 -7.50 -17.55 -19.64
CA SER A 24 -6.12 -17.37 -19.18
C SER A 24 -5.14 -17.57 -20.34
N PHE A 25 -4.14 -16.70 -20.40
CA PHE A 25 -2.96 -16.85 -21.26
C PHE A 25 -1.73 -16.59 -20.39
N ARG A 26 -0.85 -17.60 -20.27
CA ARG A 26 0.35 -17.56 -19.42
C ARG A 26 0.10 -17.20 -17.94
N PRO A 27 -0.94 -17.77 -17.27
CA PRO A 27 -1.32 -17.37 -15.90
C PRO A 27 -0.25 -17.65 -14.84
N GLU A 28 0.66 -18.59 -15.10
CA GLU A 28 1.73 -18.99 -14.18
C GLU A 28 3.10 -18.36 -14.50
N GLU A 29 3.19 -17.58 -15.59
CA GLU A 29 4.44 -16.89 -15.93
C GLU A 29 4.61 -15.64 -15.08
N ARG A 30 5.85 -15.37 -14.68
CA ARG A 30 6.18 -14.20 -13.86
C ARG A 30 6.46 -13.00 -14.76
N PHE A 31 5.85 -11.87 -14.41
CA PHE A 31 6.10 -10.57 -15.04
C PHE A 31 6.60 -9.57 -14.00
N PRO A 32 7.45 -8.60 -14.39
CA PRO A 32 7.81 -7.51 -13.48
C PRO A 32 6.56 -6.71 -13.14
N MET A 33 6.33 -6.48 -11.85
CA MET A 33 5.17 -5.70 -11.41
C MET A 33 5.23 -4.25 -11.88
N MET A 34 6.44 -3.68 -11.99
CA MET A 34 6.61 -2.23 -12.13
C MET A 34 5.75 -1.51 -11.09
N SER A 35 5.23 -0.32 -11.37
CA SER A 35 4.42 0.44 -10.43
C SER A 35 3.09 -0.21 -9.99
N THR A 36 2.68 -1.38 -10.53
CA THR A 36 1.50 -2.08 -10.01
C THR A 36 1.66 -2.56 -8.56
N PHE A 37 2.90 -2.74 -8.07
CA PHE A 37 3.16 -3.07 -6.67
C PHE A 37 2.65 -2.00 -5.69
N LYS A 38 2.51 -0.74 -6.13
CA LYS A 38 2.09 0.39 -5.29
C LYS A 38 0.66 0.19 -4.74
N VAL A 39 -0.18 -0.58 -5.42
CA VAL A 39 -1.50 -1.01 -4.94
C VAL A 39 -1.35 -1.90 -3.71
N LEU A 40 -0.52 -2.94 -3.81
CA LEU A 40 -0.23 -3.84 -2.69
C LEU A 40 0.42 -3.08 -1.52
N LEU A 41 1.33 -2.15 -1.82
CA LEU A 41 1.97 -1.29 -0.82
C LEU A 41 0.95 -0.47 -0.03
N CYS A 42 0.04 0.22 -0.70
CA CYS A 42 -0.99 0.99 -0.02
C CYS A 42 -1.95 0.08 0.77
N GLY A 43 -2.22 -1.13 0.27
CA GLY A 43 -2.96 -2.16 1.01
C GLY A 43 -2.26 -2.57 2.31
N ALA A 44 -0.95 -2.78 2.29
CA ALA A 44 -0.15 -3.10 3.47
C ALA A 44 -0.17 -1.95 4.50
N VAL A 45 -0.07 -0.71 4.03
CA VAL A 45 -0.17 0.49 4.88
C VAL A 45 -1.55 0.59 5.53
N LEU A 46 -2.62 0.37 4.77
CA LEU A 46 -3.99 0.37 5.31
C LEU A 46 -4.20 -0.75 6.32
N SER A 47 -3.67 -1.96 6.08
CA SER A 47 -3.72 -3.05 7.05
C SER A 47 -3.04 -2.69 8.38
N ARG A 48 -1.93 -1.95 8.34
CA ARG A 48 -1.27 -1.43 9.56
C ARG A 48 -2.11 -0.37 10.27
N VAL A 49 -2.84 0.47 9.52
CA VAL A 49 -3.79 1.43 10.10
C VAL A 49 -4.91 0.70 10.84
N ASP A 50 -5.49 -0.33 10.24
CA ASP A 50 -6.53 -1.16 10.87
C ASP A 50 -6.01 -1.85 12.15
N ALA A 51 -4.74 -2.27 12.14
CA ALA A 51 -4.07 -2.85 13.31
C ALA A 51 -3.64 -1.82 14.37
N GLY A 52 -3.88 -0.52 14.16
CA GLY A 52 -3.46 0.55 15.07
C GLY A 52 -1.94 0.81 15.11
N GLN A 53 -1.21 0.31 14.10
CA GLN A 53 0.25 0.42 13.99
C GLN A 53 0.70 1.60 13.10
N GLU A 54 -0.24 2.25 12.42
CA GLU A 54 -0.01 3.42 11.58
C GLU A 54 -1.24 4.34 11.63
N GLN A 55 -1.06 5.61 11.28
CA GLN A 55 -2.14 6.58 11.18
C GLN A 55 -2.09 7.28 9.83
N LEU A 56 -3.22 7.29 9.12
CA LEU A 56 -3.33 8.00 7.83
C LEU A 56 -3.01 9.50 7.93
N GLY A 57 -3.26 10.10 9.09
CA GLY A 57 -2.96 11.51 9.36
C GLY A 57 -1.52 11.77 9.82
N ARG A 58 -0.69 10.73 10.05
CA ARG A 58 0.70 10.93 10.44
C ARG A 58 1.46 11.60 9.30
N ARG A 59 2.13 12.71 9.61
CA ARG A 59 2.94 13.46 8.65
C ARG A 59 4.36 12.90 8.58
N ILE A 60 4.87 12.78 7.36
CA ILE A 60 6.22 12.35 7.03
C ILE A 60 6.94 13.54 6.42
N HIS A 61 8.01 13.96 7.10
CA HIS A 61 8.96 14.94 6.55
C HIS A 61 10.11 14.19 5.88
N TYR A 62 10.54 14.72 4.75
CA TYR A 62 11.62 14.19 3.93
C TYR A 62 12.32 15.35 3.22
N SER A 63 13.49 15.07 2.67
CA SER A 63 14.40 16.05 2.11
C SER A 63 14.58 15.86 0.61
N GLN A 64 15.28 16.80 -0.03
CA GLN A 64 15.67 16.71 -1.43
C GLN A 64 16.46 15.42 -1.72
N ASN A 65 17.22 14.90 -0.74
CA ASN A 65 18.04 13.70 -0.91
C ASN A 65 17.22 12.41 -0.94
N ASP A 66 15.98 12.46 -0.46
CA ASP A 66 15.06 11.33 -0.49
C ASP A 66 14.32 11.24 -1.82
N LEU A 67 14.36 12.30 -2.64
CA LEU A 67 13.70 12.33 -3.94
C LEU A 67 14.41 11.39 -4.92
N VAL A 68 13.63 10.52 -5.56
CA VAL A 68 14.05 9.69 -6.68
C VAL A 68 13.41 10.15 -7.99
N GLU A 69 13.86 9.56 -9.11
CA GLU A 69 13.30 9.86 -10.44
C GLU A 69 11.77 9.71 -10.45
N TYR A 70 11.08 10.64 -11.12
CA TYR A 70 9.62 10.69 -11.23
C TYR A 70 8.90 10.82 -9.87
N SER A 71 8.96 12.03 -9.33
CA SER A 71 8.39 12.42 -8.02
C SER A 71 7.46 13.65 -8.12
N PRO A 72 6.48 13.65 -9.04
CA PRO A 72 5.75 14.86 -9.45
C PRO A 72 4.86 15.48 -8.36
N VAL A 73 4.59 14.77 -7.28
CA VAL A 73 3.84 15.27 -6.12
C VAL A 73 4.81 15.57 -4.99
N THR A 74 5.61 14.58 -4.61
CA THR A 74 6.49 14.69 -3.43
C THR A 74 7.55 15.78 -3.56
N GLU A 75 8.03 16.09 -4.77
CA GLU A 75 8.99 17.18 -5.01
C GLU A 75 8.44 18.57 -4.61
N LYS A 76 7.11 18.71 -4.50
CA LYS A 76 6.43 19.98 -4.16
C LYS A 76 6.22 20.18 -2.67
N HIS A 77 6.51 19.17 -1.85
CA HIS A 77 6.18 19.14 -0.42
C HIS A 77 7.40 18.93 0.50
N LEU A 78 8.57 19.43 0.08
CA LEU A 78 9.81 19.31 0.85
C LEU A 78 9.80 20.12 2.17
N THR A 79 9.01 21.18 2.24
CA THR A 79 8.96 22.07 3.42
C THR A 79 7.96 21.55 4.46
N ASP A 80 6.76 21.20 4.02
CA ASP A 80 5.62 20.81 4.83
C ASP A 80 5.50 19.29 5.02
N GLY A 81 6.16 18.49 4.19
CA GLY A 81 6.00 17.04 4.16
C GLY A 81 4.60 16.62 3.71
N MET A 82 4.33 15.32 3.76
CA MET A 82 3.03 14.77 3.37
C MET A 82 2.53 13.77 4.41
N THR A 83 1.22 13.68 4.57
CA THR A 83 0.60 12.63 5.40
C THR A 83 0.70 11.27 4.71
N VAL A 84 0.63 10.19 5.50
CA VAL A 84 0.56 8.82 4.98
C VAL A 84 -0.58 8.66 3.95
N ARG A 85 -1.74 9.28 4.19
CA ARG A 85 -2.86 9.31 3.23
C ARG A 85 -2.46 9.96 1.90
N GLU A 86 -1.85 11.14 1.95
CA GLU A 86 -1.45 11.88 0.75
C GLU A 86 -0.37 11.13 -0.02
N LEU A 87 0.56 10.46 0.67
CA LEU A 87 1.57 9.62 0.05
C LEU A 87 0.95 8.39 -0.64
N CYS A 88 -0.02 7.71 -0.01
CA CYS A 88 -0.77 6.64 -0.66
C CYS A 88 -1.49 7.15 -1.91
N SER A 89 -2.13 8.32 -1.83
CA SER A 89 -2.78 8.94 -2.98
C SER A 89 -1.77 9.21 -4.10
N ALA A 90 -0.63 9.85 -3.81
CA ALA A 90 0.39 10.17 -4.80
C ALA A 90 0.99 8.93 -5.47
N ALA A 91 1.27 7.89 -4.67
CA ALA A 91 1.81 6.62 -5.18
C ALA A 91 0.82 5.91 -6.12
N ILE A 92 -0.49 5.99 -5.87
CA ILE A 92 -1.49 5.31 -6.69
C ILE A 92 -1.91 6.13 -7.91
N THR A 93 -2.23 7.41 -7.73
CA THR A 93 -2.85 8.22 -8.79
C THR A 93 -1.83 8.85 -9.73
N MET A 94 -0.61 9.08 -9.24
CA MET A 94 0.46 9.70 -10.00
C MET A 94 1.68 8.80 -10.12
N SER A 95 1.65 7.56 -9.61
CA SER A 95 2.78 6.64 -9.60
C SER A 95 4.06 7.26 -8.99
N ASP A 96 3.92 8.20 -8.04
CA ASP A 96 5.05 8.93 -7.46
C ASP A 96 6.02 7.97 -6.76
N ASN A 97 7.27 7.94 -7.23
CA ASN A 97 8.27 6.95 -6.80
C ASN A 97 8.79 7.23 -5.39
N THR A 98 9.01 8.51 -5.05
CA THR A 98 9.43 8.85 -3.69
C THR A 98 8.31 8.56 -2.69
N ALA A 99 7.05 8.81 -3.05
CA ALA A 99 5.93 8.44 -2.21
C ALA A 99 5.92 6.93 -1.90
N ALA A 100 6.17 6.09 -2.91
CA ALA A 100 6.29 4.66 -2.72
C ALA A 100 7.48 4.27 -1.81
N ASN A 101 8.65 4.89 -1.96
CA ASN A 101 9.80 4.63 -1.09
C ASN A 101 9.56 5.06 0.36
N LEU A 102 8.93 6.22 0.58
CA LEU A 102 8.58 6.69 1.91
C LEU A 102 7.58 5.74 2.59
N LEU A 103 6.57 5.26 1.86
CA LEU A 103 5.61 4.27 2.37
C LEU A 103 6.25 2.89 2.60
N LEU A 104 7.15 2.45 1.73
CA LEU A 104 7.92 1.22 1.95
C LEU A 104 8.72 1.31 3.25
N THR A 105 9.28 2.48 3.55
CA THR A 105 10.01 2.72 4.80
C THR A 105 9.10 2.56 6.02
N THR A 106 7.84 2.99 5.96
CA THR A 106 6.90 2.85 7.09
C THR A 106 6.51 1.41 7.40
N ILE A 107 6.56 0.52 6.40
CA ILE A 107 6.26 -0.90 6.58
C ILE A 107 7.51 -1.75 6.88
N GLY A 108 8.72 -1.19 6.78
CA GLY A 108 9.99 -1.89 7.01
C GLY A 108 10.73 -2.34 5.74
N GLY A 109 10.30 -1.87 4.57
CA GLY A 109 10.98 -2.04 3.29
C GLY A 109 10.40 -3.14 2.38
N PRO A 110 11.04 -3.40 1.22
CA PRO A 110 10.52 -4.33 0.20
C PRO A 110 10.23 -5.76 0.69
N LYS A 111 11.07 -6.25 1.61
CA LYS A 111 10.90 -7.59 2.20
C LYS A 111 9.62 -7.70 3.02
N GLU A 112 9.24 -6.64 3.74
CA GLU A 112 8.01 -6.62 4.53
C GLU A 112 6.77 -6.55 3.64
N LEU A 113 6.86 -5.93 2.46
CA LEU A 113 5.78 -6.01 1.47
C LEU A 113 5.60 -7.45 0.96
N THR A 114 6.70 -8.16 0.74
CA THR A 114 6.67 -9.58 0.37
C THR A 114 6.06 -10.43 1.49
N ALA A 115 6.46 -10.21 2.75
CA ALA A 115 5.89 -10.89 3.90
C ALA A 115 4.38 -10.60 4.06
N PHE A 116 3.95 -9.37 3.78
CA PHE A 116 2.54 -9.01 3.75
C PHE A 116 1.77 -9.82 2.71
N ALA A 117 2.27 -9.90 1.47
CA ALA A 117 1.63 -10.69 0.40
C ALA A 117 1.49 -12.18 0.75
N GLN A 118 2.47 -12.76 1.44
CA GLN A 118 2.51 -14.19 1.78
C GLN A 118 1.34 -14.70 2.64
N HIS A 119 0.51 -13.81 3.20
CA HIS A 119 -0.72 -14.20 3.89
C HIS A 119 -1.83 -14.71 2.93
N GLY A 120 -1.67 -14.56 1.62
CA GLY A 120 -2.59 -15.08 0.61
C GLY A 120 -2.01 -15.26 -0.80
N ASP A 121 -0.80 -14.76 -1.05
CA ASP A 121 -0.08 -14.85 -2.31
C ASP A 121 1.38 -15.25 -2.04
N HIS A 122 1.75 -16.46 -2.45
CA HIS A 122 3.11 -17.01 -2.27
C HIS A 122 4.02 -16.78 -3.49
N VAL A 123 3.52 -16.10 -4.53
CA VAL A 123 4.22 -15.88 -5.80
C VAL A 123 4.80 -14.47 -5.85
N THR A 124 4.01 -13.46 -5.47
CA THR A 124 4.41 -12.05 -5.51
C THR A 124 5.58 -11.77 -4.57
N ARG A 125 6.55 -10.98 -5.04
CA ARG A 125 7.71 -10.53 -4.28
C ARG A 125 8.18 -9.16 -4.74
N LEU A 126 8.63 -8.35 -3.79
CA LEU A 126 9.30 -7.08 -4.05
C LEU A 126 10.69 -7.11 -3.39
N ASP A 127 11.72 -6.88 -4.20
CA ASP A 127 13.12 -7.02 -3.77
C ASP A 127 13.90 -5.71 -3.75
N ARG A 128 13.40 -4.67 -4.41
CA ARG A 128 14.10 -3.40 -4.66
C ARG A 128 13.21 -2.21 -4.31
N TRP A 129 13.86 -1.08 -4.06
CA TRP A 129 13.25 0.24 -3.92
C TRP A 129 13.08 0.88 -5.30
N GLU A 130 12.21 1.88 -5.42
CA GLU A 130 12.15 2.71 -6.63
C GLU A 130 13.41 3.59 -6.76
N PRO A 131 13.86 3.92 -7.99
CA PRO A 131 13.34 3.42 -9.26
C PRO A 131 13.80 1.97 -9.50
N SER A 132 12.88 1.08 -9.89
CA SER A 132 13.18 -0.35 -10.09
C SER A 132 12.81 -0.91 -11.46
#